data_AF-A0A0Q9SU23-F1
#
_entry.id   AF-A0A0Q9SU23-F1
#
_cell.length_a   1.000
_cell.length_b   1.000
_cell.length_c   1.000
_cell.angle_alpha   90.00
_cell.angle_beta   90.00
_cell.angle_gamma   90.00
#
_symmetry.space_group_name_H-M   'P 1'
#
loop_
_entity.id
_entity.type
_entity.pdbx_description
1 polymer ?
#
loop_
_entity_poly.entity_id
_entity_poly.type
_entity_poly.pdbx_seq_one_letter_code
_entity_poly.pdbx_strand_id
1 'polypeptide(L)'
;MQFDEIDKLYFPPNFEVKLSTTIKVMVKINNKLDGYHIRNLPNLISNWTYPKGGKNFKPFSLIEFNPAENGFVAEIRLIKKDNEIDELKLFCQDILDIFNCEKISVLEWEMEEL
;
A
#
# COMPACT_ATOMS: atom_id res chain seq x y z
N MET A 1 21.37 -4.55 -9.99
CA MET A 1 20.04 -4.79 -9.39
C MET A 1 19.18 -3.63 -9.83
N GLN A 2 18.09 -3.91 -10.54
CA GLN A 2 17.14 -2.88 -10.96
C GLN A 2 16.09 -2.83 -9.86
N PHE A 3 16.00 -1.70 -9.16
CA PHE A 3 14.96 -1.48 -8.17
C PHE A 3 13.63 -1.23 -8.88
N ASP A 4 12.53 -1.71 -8.31
CA ASP A 4 11.22 -1.45 -8.86
C ASP A 4 10.88 0.03 -8.64
N GLU A 5 10.64 0.74 -9.74
CA GLU A 5 10.30 2.16 -9.73
C GLU A 5 8.79 2.34 -9.62
N ILE A 6 8.34 3.20 -8.70
CA ILE A 6 6.92 3.45 -8.49
C ILE A 6 6.19 3.86 -9.78
N ASP A 7 6.84 4.60 -10.67
CA ASP A 7 6.25 5.06 -11.94
C ASP A 7 5.94 3.91 -12.94
N LYS A 8 6.44 2.69 -12.69
CA LYS A 8 6.13 1.50 -13.48
C LYS A 8 5.02 0.64 -12.90
N LEU A 9 4.71 0.82 -11.61
CA LEU A 9 3.80 -0.05 -10.85
C LEU A 9 2.55 0.69 -10.37
N TYR A 10 2.70 1.95 -9.97
CA TYR A 10 1.59 2.76 -9.52
C TYR A 10 0.90 3.42 -10.71
N PHE A 11 -0.33 2.99 -10.93
CA PHE A 11 -1.28 3.72 -11.76
C PHE A 11 -2.29 4.39 -10.83
N PRO A 12 -2.52 5.71 -10.97
CA PRO A 12 -3.59 6.37 -10.23
C PRO A 12 -4.89 5.60 -10.42
N PRO A 13 -5.68 5.40 -9.36
CA PRO A 13 -6.93 4.68 -9.46
C PRO A 13 -7.86 5.34 -10.49
N ASN A 14 -8.52 4.52 -11.32
CA ASN A 14 -9.52 5.00 -12.30
C ASN A 14 -10.87 5.37 -11.66
N PHE A 15 -10.92 5.46 -10.33
CA PHE A 15 -12.11 5.79 -9.55
C PHE A 15 -11.85 7.01 -8.66
N GLU A 16 -12.93 7.67 -8.26
CA GLU A 16 -12.84 8.87 -7.43
C GLU A 16 -12.65 8.48 -5.96
N VAL A 17 -11.42 8.64 -5.46
CA VAL A 17 -11.08 8.37 -4.06
C VAL A 17 -11.73 9.43 -3.15
N LYS A 18 -12.79 9.08 -2.41
CA LYS A 18 -13.46 9.97 -1.45
C LYS A 18 -13.22 9.53 -0.01
N LEU A 19 -13.52 10.41 0.94
CA LEU A 19 -13.59 10.03 2.34
C LEU A 19 -14.58 8.86 2.51
N SER A 20 -14.20 7.90 3.34
CA SER A 20 -14.89 6.62 3.57
C SER A 20 -14.88 5.64 2.40
N THR A 21 -14.25 5.95 1.26
CA THR A 21 -14.04 4.97 0.18
C THR A 21 -13.20 3.81 0.71
N THR A 22 -13.66 2.60 0.43
CA THR A 22 -12.89 1.38 0.66
C THR A 22 -12.16 1.02 -0.62
N ILE A 23 -10.86 0.80 -0.50
CA ILE A 23 -9.96 0.48 -1.60
C ILE A 23 -9.37 -0.88 -1.32
N LYS A 24 -9.50 -1.78 -2.29
CA LYS A 24 -8.79 -3.04 -2.32
C LYS A 24 -7.46 -2.83 -3.02
N VAL A 25 -6.38 -3.09 -2.30
CA VAL A 25 -5.01 -3.06 -2.80
C VAL A 25 -4.54 -4.50 -3.00
N MET A 26 -4.20 -4.85 -4.22
CA MET A 26 -3.61 -6.14 -4.56
C MET A 26 -2.16 -5.95 -4.95
N VAL A 27 -1.26 -6.63 -4.24
CA VAL A 27 0.17 -6.59 -4.50
C VAL A 27 0.64 -7.99 -4.81
N LYS A 28 1.19 -8.18 -6.01
CA LYS A 28 1.86 -9.41 -6.40
C LYS A 28 3.36 -9.21 -6.36
N ILE A 29 4.08 -10.18 -5.83
CA ILE A 29 5.53 -10.18 -5.67
C ILE A 29 6.12 -11.43 -6.31
N ASN A 30 7.42 -11.36 -6.62
CA ASN A 30 8.16 -12.45 -7.28
C ASN A 30 8.45 -13.66 -6.38
N ASN A 31 8.13 -13.57 -5.10
CA ASN A 31 8.36 -14.61 -4.10
C ASN A 31 7.16 -14.70 -3.15
N LYS A 32 7.09 -15.76 -2.35
CA LYS A 32 6.08 -15.85 -1.29
C LYS A 32 6.41 -14.91 -0.13
N LEU A 33 5.37 -14.37 0.50
CA LEU A 33 5.52 -13.73 1.81
C LEU A 33 5.95 -14.79 2.84
N ASP A 34 6.99 -14.50 3.60
CA ASP A 34 7.38 -15.36 4.72
C ASP A 34 6.53 -15.08 5.98
N GLY A 35 6.73 -15.86 7.04
CA GLY A 35 5.99 -15.71 8.29
C GLY A 35 6.24 -14.38 9.02
N TYR A 36 7.35 -13.69 8.76
CA TYR A 36 7.63 -12.37 9.29
C TYR A 36 6.75 -11.33 8.59
N HIS A 37 6.70 -11.35 7.25
CA HIS A 37 5.89 -10.42 6.48
C HIS A 37 4.40 -10.57 6.79
N ILE A 38 3.88 -11.81 6.80
CA ILE A 38 2.47 -12.10 7.09
C ILE A 38 2.06 -11.56 8.47
N ARG A 39 2.98 -11.57 9.44
CA ARG A 39 2.72 -11.08 10.80
C ARG A 39 2.82 -9.56 10.91
N ASN A 40 3.74 -8.92 10.18
CA ASN A 40 4.09 -7.51 10.38
C ASN A 40 3.42 -6.55 9.39
N LEU A 41 3.21 -6.97 8.14
CA LEU A 41 2.57 -6.13 7.11
C LEU A 41 1.19 -5.61 7.53
N PRO A 42 0.27 -6.40 8.13
CA PRO A 42 -1.02 -5.88 8.59
C PRO A 42 -0.85 -4.74 9.60
N ASN A 43 0.08 -4.89 10.54
CA ASN A 43 0.34 -3.85 11.54
C ASN A 43 0.98 -2.61 10.92
N LEU A 44 1.87 -2.79 9.94
CA LEU A 44 2.51 -1.70 9.22
C LEU A 44 1.49 -0.90 8.41
N ILE A 45 0.65 -1.57 7.63
CA ILE A 45 -0.41 -0.95 6.81
C ILE A 45 -1.43 -0.26 7.73
N SER A 46 -1.85 -0.94 8.80
CA SER A 46 -2.83 -0.39 9.76
C SER A 46 -2.32 0.85 10.49
N ASN A 47 -1.00 0.93 10.75
CA ASN A 47 -0.38 2.07 11.44
C ASN A 47 0.36 3.01 10.50
N TRP A 48 0.16 2.89 9.19
CA TRP A 48 0.85 3.71 8.22
C TRP A 48 0.45 5.18 8.40
N THR A 49 1.47 6.04 8.49
CA THR A 49 1.31 7.50 8.60
C THR A 49 2.44 8.18 7.88
N TYR A 50 2.19 9.37 7.35
CA TYR A 50 3.22 10.22 6.75
C TYR A 50 3.30 11.57 7.47
N PRO A 51 4.48 12.21 7.52
CA PRO A 51 4.63 13.52 8.15
C PRO A 51 4.06 14.64 7.26
N LYS A 52 3.18 15.48 7.81
CA LYS A 52 2.72 16.74 7.19
C LYS A 52 2.66 17.84 8.25
N GLY A 53 3.36 18.97 7.99
CA GLY A 53 3.31 20.15 8.87
C GLY A 53 3.75 19.87 10.32
N GLY A 54 4.76 19.01 10.50
CA GLY A 54 5.26 18.63 11.83
C GLY A 54 4.37 17.65 12.62
N LYS A 55 3.33 17.08 11.99
CA LYS A 55 2.45 16.07 12.59
C LYS A 55 2.39 14.83 11.71
N ASN A 56 2.09 13.67 12.31
CA ASN A 56 1.83 12.45 11.56
C ASN A 56 0.37 12.41 11.11
N PHE A 57 0.16 12.21 9.82
CA PHE A 57 -1.15 12.08 9.21
C PHE A 57 -1.45 10.62 8.91
N LYS A 58 -2.63 10.15 9.35
CA LYS A 58 -3.12 8.79 9.13
C LYS A 58 -4.31 8.83 8.18
N PRO A 59 -4.11 8.61 6.87
CA PRO A 59 -5.18 8.71 5.88
C PRO A 59 -6.00 7.43 5.77
N PHE A 60 -5.42 6.27 6.12
CA PHE A 60 -6.06 4.97 5.94
C PHE A 60 -6.29 4.24 7.27
N SER A 61 -7.31 3.38 7.28
CA SER A 61 -7.46 2.31 8.25
C SER A 61 -7.52 0.97 7.52
N LEU A 62 -6.74 -0.01 7.96
CA LEU A 62 -6.84 -1.38 7.46
C LEU A 62 -8.16 -2.01 7.92
N ILE A 63 -8.94 -2.53 6.96
CA ILE A 63 -10.17 -3.29 7.21
C ILE A 63 -9.84 -4.78 7.24
N GLU A 64 -9.19 -5.26 6.18
CA GLU A 64 -8.87 -6.68 6.01
C GLU A 64 -7.48 -6.84 5.39
N PHE A 65 -6.78 -7.90 5.77
CA PHE A 65 -5.52 -8.30 5.15
C PHE A 65 -5.53 -9.80 4.92
N ASN A 66 -5.36 -10.18 3.66
CA ASN A 66 -5.33 -11.55 3.21
C ASN A 66 -3.97 -11.85 2.56
N PRO A 67 -3.09 -12.63 3.19
CA PRO A 67 -1.88 -13.10 2.52
C PRO A 67 -2.26 -14.05 1.38
N ALA A 68 -1.57 -13.92 0.25
CA ALA A 68 -1.68 -14.79 -0.91
C ALA A 68 -0.35 -15.49 -1.17
N GLU A 69 -0.35 -16.54 -2.01
CA GLU A 69 0.87 -17.32 -2.29
C GLU A 69 2.01 -16.45 -2.83
N ASN A 70 1.70 -15.48 -3.70
CA ASN A 70 2.65 -14.57 -4.33
C ASN A 70 2.36 -13.11 -4.00
N GLY A 71 1.99 -12.81 -2.75
CA GLY A 71 1.80 -11.44 -2.28
C GLY A 71 0.65 -11.30 -1.29
N PHE A 72 -0.15 -10.26 -1.41
CA PHE A 72 -1.28 -10.03 -0.51
C PHE A 72 -2.37 -9.19 -1.13
N VAL A 73 -3.53 -9.24 -0.49
CA VAL A 73 -4.66 -8.36 -0.72
C VAL A 73 -4.96 -7.64 0.59
N ALA A 74 -5.04 -6.32 0.55
CA ALA A 74 -5.41 -5.50 1.69
C ALA A 74 -6.61 -4.63 1.34
N GLU A 75 -7.60 -4.59 2.20
CA GLU A 75 -8.70 -3.64 2.11
C GLU A 75 -8.43 -2.49 3.05
N ILE A 76 -8.29 -1.28 2.52
CA ILE A 76 -8.05 -0.07 3.28
C ILE A 76 -9.21 0.91 3.09
N ARG A 77 -9.64 1.54 4.18
CA ARG A 77 -10.62 2.63 4.11
C ARG A 77 -9.92 3.97 4.25
N LEU A 78 -10.22 4.90 3.36
CA LEU A 78 -9.79 6.28 3.49
C LEU A 78 -10.58 6.96 4.60
N ILE A 79 -9.92 7.31 5.70
CA ILE A 79 -10.50 8.00 6.86
C ILE A 79 -10.18 9.50 6.86
N LYS A 80 -9.11 9.90 6.17
CA LYS A 80 -8.74 11.31 5.99
C LYS A 80 -8.14 11.48 4.60
N LYS A 81 -8.46 12.60 3.96
CA LYS A 81 -7.98 12.96 2.63
C LYS A 81 -7.37 14.36 2.65
N ASP A 82 -6.28 14.50 1.95
CA ASP A 82 -5.57 15.72 1.65
C ASP A 82 -5.83 16.13 0.20
N ASN A 83 -5.82 17.44 -0.08
CA ASN A 83 -6.10 17.94 -1.43
C ASN A 83 -4.82 18.11 -2.27
N GLU A 84 -3.65 18.10 -1.64
CA GLU A 84 -2.37 18.39 -2.29
C GLU A 84 -1.49 17.16 -2.43
N ILE A 85 -1.72 16.14 -1.60
CA ILE A 85 -0.89 14.95 -1.50
C ILE A 85 -1.70 13.74 -1.98
N ASP A 86 -1.11 12.95 -2.88
CA ASP A 86 -1.62 11.63 -3.24
C ASP A 86 -1.13 10.61 -2.20
N GLU A 87 -1.96 10.33 -1.20
CA GLU A 87 -1.59 9.43 -0.11
C GLU A 87 -1.46 7.99 -0.55
N LEU A 88 -2.18 7.58 -1.60
CA LEU A 88 -2.09 6.23 -2.16
C LEU A 88 -0.76 6.04 -2.85
N LYS A 89 -0.28 7.07 -3.57
CA LYS A 89 1.06 7.07 -4.16
C LYS A 89 2.14 6.97 -3.09
N LEU A 90 2.05 7.78 -2.02
CA LEU A 90 3.02 7.71 -0.91
C LEU A 90 2.99 6.36 -0.20
N PHE A 91 1.80 5.82 0.04
CA PHE A 91 1.66 4.49 0.63
C PHE A 91 2.26 3.40 -0.26
N CYS A 92 2.00 3.45 -1.57
CA CYS A 92 2.61 2.54 -2.53
C CYS A 92 4.14 2.65 -2.49
N GLN A 93 4.67 3.88 -2.44
CA GLN A 93 6.11 4.11 -2.37
C GLN A 93 6.74 3.48 -1.12
N ASP A 94 6.16 3.71 0.06
CA ASP A 94 6.71 3.18 1.31
C ASP A 94 6.68 1.64 1.34
N ILE A 95 5.61 1.02 0.81
CA ILE A 95 5.52 -0.43 0.71
C ILE A 95 6.54 -0.99 -0.30
N LEU A 96 6.71 -0.31 -1.45
CA LEU A 96 7.74 -0.66 -2.43
C LEU A 96 9.14 -0.56 -1.83
N ASP A 97 9.43 0.48 -1.06
CA ASP A 97 10.73 0.68 -0.42
C ASP A 97 11.04 -0.42 0.60
N ILE A 98 10.04 -0.88 1.36
CA ILE A 98 10.17 -2.04 2.26
C ILE A 98 10.56 -3.30 1.46
N PHE A 99 9.82 -3.63 0.41
CA PHE A 99 10.11 -4.81 -0.41
C PHE A 99 11.46 -4.70 -1.13
N ASN A 100 11.80 -3.52 -1.64
CA ASN A 100 13.10 -3.22 -2.25
C ASN A 100 14.26 -3.44 -1.26
N CYS A 101 14.10 -3.02 0.01
CA CYS A 101 15.10 -3.26 1.06
C CYS A 101 15.31 -4.76 1.32
N GLU A 102 14.24 -5.55 1.22
CA GLU A 102 14.26 -7.01 1.40
C GLU A 102 14.58 -7.77 0.11
N LYS A 103 14.86 -7.06 -0.99
CA LYS A 103 15.13 -7.63 -2.34
C LYS A 103 13.98 -8.48 -2.88
N ILE A 104 12.75 -8.14 -2.48
CA ILE A 104 11.51 -8.70 -3.02
C ILE A 104 11.06 -7.79 -4.14
N SER A 105 10.84 -8.33 -5.33
CA SER A 105 10.36 -7.53 -6.46
C SER A 105 8.84 -7.54 -6.49
N VAL A 106 8.24 -6.36 -6.65
CA VAL A 106 6.79 -6.23 -6.85
C VAL A 106 6.52 -6.35 -8.35
N LEU A 107 5.73 -7.35 -8.72
CA LEU A 107 5.39 -7.66 -10.11
C LEU A 107 4.19 -6.86 -10.60
N GLU A 108 3.18 -6.73 -9.75
CA GLU A 108 1.94 -6.03 -10.09
C GLU A 108 1.38 -5.34 -8.84
N TRP A 109 0.84 -4.14 -9.04
CA TRP A 109 0.15 -3.37 -8.03
C TRP A 109 -1.18 -2.89 -8.62
N GLU A 110 -2.28 -3.38 -8.07
CA GLU A 110 -3.63 -3.07 -8.55
C GLU A 110 -4.47 -2.48 -7.43
N MET A 111 -5.33 -1.52 -7.77
CA MET A 111 -6.23 -0.86 -6.85
C MET A 111 -7.64 -0.82 -7.42
N GLU A 112 -8.61 -1.24 -6.61
CA GLU A 112 -10.03 -1.31 -6.98
C GLU A 112 -10.90 -0.69 -5.86
N GLU A 113 -11.99 -0.01 -6.21
CA GLU A 113 -13.01 0.44 -5.25
C GLU A 113 -13.97 -0.70 -4.90
N LEU A 114 -14.32 -0.82 -3.62
CA LEU A 114 -15.28 -1.80 -3.09
C LEU A 114 -16.62 -1.17 -2.70
#